data_AF-C9KPJ6-F1
#
_entry.id   AF-C9KPJ6-F1
#
_cell.length_a   1.000
_cell.length_b   1.000
_cell.length_c   1.000
_cell.angle_alpha   90.00
_cell.angle_beta   90.00
_cell.angle_gamma   90.00
#
_symmetry.space_group_name_H-M   'P 1'
#
loop_
_entity.id
_entity.type
_entity.pdbx_description
1 polymer ?
#
loop_
_entity_poly.entity_id
_entity_poly.type
_entity_poly.pdbx_seq_one_letter_code
_entity_poly.pdbx_strand_id
1 'polypeptide(L)' 'MKSVNQVKQQESLKKWFEIIKDQRASGLSALAYCKHEGIANIIFYYRQNLIQKLLIQQHEQQEKANALPSAKLAS' A
#
# COMPACT_ATOMS: atom_id res chain seq x y z
N MET A 1 -19.03 -10.23 -7.73
CA MET A 1 -17.97 -10.16 -8.78
C MET A 1 -17.28 -8.81 -8.65
N LYS A 2 -15.95 -8.75 -8.58
CA LYS A 2 -15.23 -7.46 -8.62
C LYS A 2 -15.31 -6.91 -10.05
N SER A 3 -15.55 -5.60 -10.20
CA SER A 3 -15.57 -4.99 -11.54
C SER A 3 -14.17 -4.99 -12.16
N VAL A 4 -14.08 -4.98 -13.49
CA VAL A 4 -12.78 -4.90 -14.21
C VAL A 4 -11.95 -3.70 -13.74
N ASN A 5 -12.62 -2.58 -13.41
CA ASN A 5 -11.97 -1.39 -12.88
C ASN A 5 -11.37 -1.61 -11.48
N GLN A 6 -12.05 -2.35 -10.61
CA GLN A 6 -11.52 -2.70 -9.28
C GLN A 6 -10.29 -3.62 -9.38
N VAL A 7 -10.29 -4.56 -10.34
CA VAL A 7 -9.14 -5.45 -10.57
C VAL A 7 -7.93 -4.65 -11.06
N LYS A 8 -8.12 -3.77 -12.06
CA LYS A 8 -7.04 -2.90 -12.58
C LYS A 8 -6.46 -1.99 -11.50
N GLN A 9 -7.30 -1.44 -10.62
CA GLN A 9 -6.83 -0.63 -9.49
C GLN A 9 -5.99 -1.46 -8.52
N GLN A 10 -6.43 -2.68 -8.19
CA GLN A 10 -5.69 -3.57 -7.29
C GLN A 10 -4.33 -3.98 -7.88
N GLU A 11 -4.26 -4.28 -9.17
CA GLU A 11 -3.00 -4.58 -9.86
C GLU A 11 -2.05 -3.38 -9.88
N SER A 12 -2.59 -2.18 -10.16
CA SER A 12 -1.81 -0.95 -10.11
C SER A 12 -1.22 -0.71 -8.72
N LEU A 13 -2.00 -0.91 -7.65
CA LEU A 13 -1.52 -0.77 -6.29
C LEU A 13 -0.41 -1.78 -5.96
N LYS A 14 -0.57 -3.05 -6.35
CA LYS A 14 0.47 -4.07 -6.17
C LYS A 14 1.77 -3.68 -6.86
N LYS A 15 1.68 -3.23 -8.12
CA LYS A 15 2.86 -2.77 -8.87
C LYS A 15 3.58 -1.64 -8.16
N TRP A 16 2.85 -0.62 -7.70
CA TRP A 16 3.45 0.51 -7.00
C TRP A 16 4.02 0.14 -5.63
N PHE A 17 3.44 -0.85 -4.96
CA PHE A 17 3.98 -1.37 -3.71
C PHE A 17 5.35 -2.03 -3.91
N GLU A 18 5.51 -2.85 -4.94
CA GLU A 18 6.81 -3.46 -5.25
C GLU A 18 7.84 -2.40 -5.65
N ILE A 19 7.48 -1.41 -6.47
CA ILE A 19 8.39 -0.29 -6.82
C ILE A 19 8.90 0.45 -5.57
N ILE A 20 8.04 0.66 -4.56
CA ILE A 20 8.44 1.32 -3.31
C ILE A 20 9.32 0.40 -2.46
N LYS A 21 9.07 -0.91 -2.45
CA LYS A 21 9.94 -1.89 -1.78
C LYS A 21 11.31 -1.93 -2.43
N ASP A 22 11.37 -1.96 -3.75
CA ASP A 22 12.62 -1.94 -4.52
C ASP A 22 13.41 -0.65 -4.24
N GLN A 23 12.72 0.50 -4.22
CA GLN A 23 13.35 1.76 -3.83
C GLN A 23 13.97 1.69 -2.43
N ARG A 24 13.28 1.11 -1.45
CA ARG A 24 13.82 0.95 -0.09
C ARG A 24 14.99 -0.02 -0.04
N ALA A 25 14.91 -1.13 -0.76
CA ALA A 25 15.97 -2.13 -0.83
C ALA A 25 17.23 -1.59 -1.54
N SER A 26 17.06 -0.67 -2.51
CA SER A 26 18.17 -0.06 -3.23
C SER A 26 19.05 0.87 -2.36
N GLY A 27 18.55 1.32 -1.21
CA GLY A 27 19.22 2.33 -0.37
C GLY A 27 19.26 3.74 -0.98
N LEU A 28 18.75 3.94 -2.20
CA LEU A 28 18.67 5.24 -2.84
C LEU A 28 17.60 6.11 -2.20
N SER A 29 17.81 7.43 -2.22
CA SER A 29 16.70 8.35 -1.95
C SER A 29 15.61 8.22 -3.01
N ALA A 30 14.37 8.55 -2.68
CA ALA A 30 13.25 8.47 -3.63
C ALA A 30 13.52 9.24 -4.93
N LEU A 31 14.16 10.42 -4.84
CA LEU A 31 14.54 11.22 -6.01
C LEU A 31 15.60 10.53 -6.86
N ALA A 32 16.64 9.98 -6.24
CA ALA A 32 17.70 9.28 -6.95
C ALA A 32 17.17 8.01 -7.64
N TYR A 33 16.31 7.27 -6.94
CA TYR A 33 15.62 6.10 -7.49
C TYR A 33 14.71 6.47 -8.67
N CYS A 34 13.90 7.53 -8.54
CA CYS A 34 13.05 8.02 -9.63
C CYS A 34 13.88 8.41 -10.86
N LYS A 35 15.02 9.06 -10.66
CA LYS A 35 15.93 9.42 -11.75
C LYS A 35 16.54 8.19 -12.42
N HIS A 36 16.93 7.18 -11.64
CA HIS A 36 17.51 5.94 -12.15
C HIS A 36 16.50 5.13 -12.98
N GLU A 37 15.28 4.99 -12.49
CA GLU A 37 14.21 4.19 -13.12
C GLU A 37 13.38 4.95 -14.16
N GLY A 38 13.67 6.24 -14.40
CA GLY A 38 12.88 7.07 -15.32
C GLY A 38 11.44 7.32 -14.84
N ILE A 39 11.21 7.34 -13.53
CA ILE A 39 9.89 7.56 -12.92
C ILE A 39 9.72 9.05 -12.63
N ALA A 40 8.55 9.61 -12.97
CA ALA A 40 8.20 10.96 -12.56
C ALA A 40 8.05 11.03 -11.02
N ASN A 41 8.86 11.87 -10.38
CA ASN A 41 8.87 12.11 -8.94
C ASN A 41 7.47 12.41 -8.37
N ILE A 42 6.68 13.25 -9.05
CA ILE A 42 5.30 13.59 -8.63
C ILE A 42 4.43 12.35 -8.50
N ILE A 43 4.50 11.44 -9.47
CA ILE A 43 3.70 10.21 -9.48
C ILE A 43 4.18 9.27 -8.36
N PHE A 44 5.50 9.15 -8.17
CA PHE A 44 6.07 8.33 -7.12
C PHE A 44 5.60 8.76 -5.73
N TYR A 45 5.73 10.05 -5.41
CA TYR A 45 5.30 10.57 -4.09
C TYR A 45 3.80 10.44 -3.87
N TYR A 46 2.99 10.70 -4.91
CA TYR A 46 1.55 10.50 -4.83
C TYR A 46 1.19 9.04 -4.50
N ARG A 47 1.81 8.08 -5.21
CA ARG A 47 1.56 6.65 -5.00
C ARG A 47 2.07 6.16 -3.66
N GLN A 48 3.23 6.66 -3.22
CA GLN A 48 3.79 6.35 -1.91
C GLN A 48 2.86 6.81 -0.78
N ASN A 49 2.38 8.05 -0.83
CA ASN A 49 1.45 8.58 0.16
C ASN A 49 0.13 7.80 0.18
N LEU A 50 -0.40 7.45 -0.99
CA LEU A 50 -1.62 6.66 -1.10
C LEU A 50 -1.46 5.27 -0.46
N ILE A 51 -0.36 4.58 -0.76
CA ILE A 51 -0.06 3.26 -0.18
C ILE A 51 0.13 3.35 1.34
N GLN A 52 0.86 4.36 1.83
CA GLN A 52 1.03 4.58 3.26
C GLN A 52 -0.31 4.76 3.97
N LYS A 53 -1.21 5.58 3.43
CA LYS A 53 -2.55 5.78 3.99
C LYS A 53 -3.36 4.48 4.03
N LEU A 54 -3.34 3.70 2.94
CA LEU A 54 -4.05 2.42 2.89
C LEU A 54 -3.52 1.43 3.93
N LEU A 55 -2.21 1.37 4.13
CA LEU A 55 -1.60 0.49 5.14
C LEU A 55 -1.97 0.92 6.57
N ILE A 56 -1.96 2.23 6.85
CA ILE A 56 -2.40 2.77 8.15
C ILE A 56 -3.87 2.42 8.39
N GLN A 57 -4.73 2.67 7.41
CA GLN A 57 -6.17 2.33 7.52
C GLN A 57 -6.37 0.83 7.75
N GLN A 58 -5.63 -0.02 7.04
CA GLN A 58 -5.74 -1.47 7.22
C GLN A 58 -5.30 -1.90 8.62
N HIS A 59 -4.22 -1.32 9.16
CA HIS A 59 -3.76 -1.58 10.52
C HIS A 59 -4.82 -1.18 11.56
N GLU A 60 -5.40 0.02 11.43
CA GLU A 60 -6.48 0.49 12.32
C GLU A 60 -7.71 -0.44 12.29
N GLN A 61 -8.10 -0.95 11.11
CA GLN A 61 -9.19 -1.91 11.02
C GLN A 61 -8.84 -3.25 11.66
N GLN A 62 -7.59 -3.70 11.52
CA GLN A 62 -7.11 -4.95 12.12
C GLN A 62 -7.05 -4.83 13.65
N GLU A 63 -6.60 -3.69 14.18
CA GLU A 63 -6.62 -3.41 15.62
C GLU A 63 -8.04 -3.40 16.17
N LYS A 64 -8.99 -2.76 15.47
CA LYS A 64 -10.42 -2.77 15.86
C LYS A 64 -11.01 -4.19 15.82
N ALA A 65 -10.67 -4.99 14.83
CA ALA A 65 -11.12 -6.37 14.72
C ALA A 65 -10.51 -7.26 15.82
N ASN A 66 -9.22 -7.06 16.14
CA ASN A 66 -8.50 -7.81 17.17
C ASN A 66 -8.84 -7.36 18.60
N ALA A 67 -9.31 -6.13 18.79
CA ALA A 67 -9.78 -5.62 20.08
C ALA A 67 -11.16 -6.21 20.49
N LEU A 68 -11.81 -7.00 19.62
CA LEU A 68 -13.02 -7.73 19.96
C LEU A 68 -12.85 -9.25 19.80
N PRO A 69 -12.43 -9.94 20.88
CA PRO A 69 -12.88 -11.30 21.12
C PRO A 69 -13.20 -11.52 22.61
N SER A 70 -14.49 -11.47 22.98
CA SER A 70 -15.15 -12.45 23.88
C SER A 70 -16.60 -12.02 24.11
N ALA A 71 -17.46 -12.29 23.14
CA ALA A 71 -18.91 -12.32 23.36
C ALA A 71 -19.52 -13.31 22.35
N LYS A 72 -19.12 -14.59 22.45
CA LYS A 72 -19.93 -15.69 21.95
C LYS A 72 -19.43 -17.02 22.51
N LEU A 73 -20.41 -17.77 23.02
CA LEU A 73 -20.40 -19.16 23.50
C LEU A 73 -19.97 -19.39 24.95
N ALA A 74 -20.95 -19.28 25.86
CA ALA A 74 -21.46 -20.45 26.57
C ALA A 74 -22.91 -20.15 26.99
N SER A 75 -23.85 -20.88 26.41
CA SER A 75 -25.26 -20.91 26.78
C SER A 75 -25.53 -22.14 27.63
#